data_AF-A0A2G9RQD4-F1
#
_entry.id   AF-A0A2G9RQD4-F1
#
_cell.length_a   1.000
_cell.length_b   1.000
_cell.length_c   1.000
_cell.angle_alpha   90.00
_cell.angle_beta   90.00
_cell.angle_gamma   90.00
#
_symmetry.space_group_name_H-M   'P 1'
#
loop_
_entity.id
_entity.type
_entity.pdbx_description
1 polymer ?
#
loop_
_entity_poly.entity_id
_entity_poly.type
_entity_poly.pdbx_seq_one_letter_code
_entity_poly.pdbx_strand_id
1 'polypeptide(L)'
;WQPEVLDLIDGFESKSVTGSTPVKSSKVTEVKAFNLTKPKPRTMPVPQRIPSQKPHQPVPESTFKTPKEQEMLQEKKLKNRQKAEELLIEANVAQFKCANAEKSEKTKRVLSEIMKEEDSKLAFNKTKAQQVSIKKVDNVPVKLNATAILREGSLYQRQVEKELRRIEKLVDGARDPSEFLEWQRQMREKDLERQLAEIECRRLEGRLSREEAVLARQNLIQENKKKAVMKKEEVRIEKLVDGARDPSEFLEWQRQMREKDLERQLAEIECRRLEGRLSREEAVLARQNLIQENKKKAVMKKEEAQKLMRQYAEKRLQEEREMRDLVEQVCEGRKNTKQARLKLQKYKQRIVQEVTEESRELLRQALEDAEEELKKKFELIREIRAMESVPIIRHKFVDLTETAAHGLNCEMSIAELHERLSLLKEAERKAEEEKRDQILEEKQTKQQMLLDTLEQISLHRAAMGKAALLKLVQCIDLSSRGYNSGYAKHV
;
A
#
# COMPACT_ATOMS: atom_id res chain seq x y z
N TRP A 1 15.54 28.82 90.62
CA TRP A 1 16.35 29.10 91.82
C TRP A 1 17.76 28.61 91.52
N GLN A 2 18.79 29.46 91.32
CA GLN A 2 18.95 30.85 91.76
C GLN A 2 19.64 31.88 90.81
N PRO A 3 20.04 31.62 89.54
CA PRO A 3 20.47 32.74 88.67
C PRO A 3 19.52 33.12 87.51
N GLU A 4 18.97 32.17 86.75
CA GLU A 4 18.27 32.52 85.48
C GLU A 4 16.88 33.15 85.65
N VAL A 5 16.35 33.14 86.88
CA VAL A 5 15.13 33.89 87.24
C VAL A 5 15.43 35.39 87.39
N LEU A 6 16.69 35.80 87.53
CA LEU A 6 17.08 37.22 87.65
C LEU A 6 17.05 37.95 86.31
N ASP A 7 17.43 37.30 85.21
CA ASP A 7 17.42 37.93 83.88
C ASP A 7 15.98 38.19 83.38
N LEU A 8 15.02 37.36 83.84
CA LEU A 8 13.61 37.60 83.56
C LEU A 8 13.03 38.76 84.40
N ILE A 9 13.64 39.10 85.54
CA ILE A 9 13.23 40.22 86.41
C ILE A 9 13.75 41.55 85.84
N ASP A 10 14.95 41.58 85.25
CA ASP A 10 15.54 42.81 84.68
C ASP A 10 14.77 43.32 83.44
N GLY A 11 14.15 42.40 82.68
CA GLY A 11 13.25 42.72 81.57
C GLY A 11 11.94 43.40 81.98
N PHE A 12 11.54 43.30 83.26
CA PHE A 12 10.35 43.95 83.79
C PHE A 12 10.64 45.29 84.50
N GLU A 13 11.87 45.57 84.94
CA GLU A 13 12.19 46.81 85.68
C GLU A 13 12.48 48.04 84.80
N SER A 14 12.86 47.88 83.54
CA SER A 14 13.17 49.04 82.65
C SER A 14 11.95 49.67 81.96
N LYS A 15 10.74 49.09 82.09
CA LYS A 15 9.49 49.67 81.55
C LYS A 15 8.53 50.22 82.60
N SER A 16 8.99 50.30 83.85
CA SER A 16 8.36 51.07 84.91
C SER A 16 9.32 52.14 85.41
N VAL A 17 9.02 53.39 85.04
CA VAL A 17 9.23 54.64 85.79
C VAL A 17 9.74 55.73 84.84
N THR A 18 8.80 56.46 84.25
CA THR A 18 8.88 57.93 84.28
C THR A 18 7.48 58.52 84.15
N GLY A 19 6.91 58.83 85.33
CA GLY A 19 6.24 60.08 85.62
C GLY A 19 5.20 60.64 84.65
N SER A 20 3.94 60.29 84.93
CA SER A 20 2.79 61.19 85.08
C SER A 20 2.96 62.69 84.75
N THR A 21 2.20 63.18 83.78
CA THR A 21 1.64 64.55 83.78
C THR A 21 0.11 64.48 83.82
N PRO A 22 -0.58 65.42 84.50
CA PRO A 22 -1.93 65.19 85.02
C PRO A 22 -3.05 65.47 84.01
N VAL A 23 -4.08 64.64 84.12
CA VAL A 23 -5.38 64.71 83.44
C VAL A 23 -6.19 65.92 83.94
N LYS A 24 -6.77 66.69 83.02
CA LYS A 24 -7.94 67.55 83.29
C LYS A 24 -9.21 66.76 82.99
N SER A 25 -10.09 66.67 83.97
CA SER A 25 -11.40 66.01 83.89
C SER A 25 -12.45 66.92 83.26
N SER A 26 -13.36 66.37 82.45
CA SER A 26 -14.81 66.45 82.72
C SER A 26 -15.67 65.84 81.60
N LYS A 27 -16.73 65.17 82.09
CA LYS A 27 -18.05 64.85 81.49
C LYS A 27 -18.30 63.40 81.09
N VAL A 28 -19.15 62.79 81.91
CA VAL A 28 -19.99 61.62 81.64
C VAL A 28 -20.80 61.87 80.36
N THR A 29 -20.80 60.91 79.43
CA THR A 29 -21.71 60.87 78.28
C THR A 29 -22.12 59.41 78.03
N GLU A 30 -23.41 59.20 77.80
CA GLU A 30 -24.15 57.94 77.82
C GLU A 30 -23.85 57.00 76.63
N VAL A 31 -24.17 55.71 76.81
CA VAL A 31 -24.00 54.66 75.80
C VAL A 31 -25.03 54.83 74.67
N LYS A 32 -24.54 55.12 73.46
CA LYS A 32 -25.33 55.11 72.23
C LYS A 32 -25.25 53.71 71.59
N ALA A 33 -26.39 53.08 71.33
CA ALA A 33 -26.46 51.76 70.71
C ALA A 33 -25.76 51.74 69.33
N PHE A 34 -25.00 50.68 69.06
CA PHE A 34 -24.25 50.51 67.81
C PHE A 34 -25.18 50.14 66.65
N ASN A 35 -24.95 50.73 65.48
CA ASN A 35 -25.67 50.35 64.26
C ASN A 35 -25.04 49.09 63.66
N LEU A 36 -25.81 48.01 63.55
CA LEU A 36 -25.44 46.81 62.79
C LEU A 36 -25.43 47.14 61.29
N THR A 37 -24.29 47.57 60.76
CA THR A 37 -24.06 47.68 59.32
C THR A 37 -23.94 46.28 58.73
N LYS A 38 -24.90 45.88 57.88
CA LYS A 38 -24.74 44.68 57.04
C LYS A 38 -23.58 44.93 56.06
N PRO A 39 -22.60 44.03 55.95
CA PRO A 39 -21.49 44.22 55.03
C PRO A 39 -22.01 44.15 53.59
N LYS A 40 -21.53 45.06 52.73
CA LYS A 40 -21.78 45.00 51.29
C LYS A 40 -21.25 43.66 50.73
N PRO A 41 -21.98 42.96 49.86
CA PRO A 41 -21.49 41.72 49.25
C PRO A 41 -20.19 41.99 48.47
N ARG A 42 -19.20 41.12 48.62
CA ARG A 42 -17.92 41.23 47.91
C ARG A 42 -18.16 41.08 46.41
N THR A 43 -17.85 42.10 45.62
CA THR A 43 -17.71 41.97 44.17
C THR A 43 -16.43 41.18 43.89
N MET A 44 -16.58 39.97 43.37
CA MET A 44 -15.48 39.24 42.73
C MET A 44 -14.95 40.10 41.56
N PRO A 45 -13.63 40.35 41.46
CA PRO A 45 -13.09 41.11 40.34
C PRO A 45 -13.27 40.30 39.06
N VAL A 46 -13.79 40.93 38.02
CA VAL A 46 -13.93 40.30 36.70
C VAL A 46 -12.54 39.88 36.21
N PRO A 47 -12.34 38.63 35.75
CA PRO A 47 -11.04 38.18 35.26
C PRO A 47 -10.60 39.06 34.10
N GLN A 48 -9.39 39.62 34.19
CA GLN A 48 -8.79 40.33 33.06
C GLN A 48 -8.64 39.34 31.89
N ARG A 49 -9.17 39.70 30.71
CA ARG A 49 -8.94 38.92 29.49
C ARG A 49 -7.45 38.86 29.22
N ILE A 50 -6.90 37.65 29.21
CA ILE A 50 -5.51 37.39 28.86
C ILE A 50 -5.28 38.01 27.46
N PRO A 51 -4.25 38.85 27.26
CA PRO A 51 -3.94 39.40 25.95
C PRO A 51 -3.77 38.25 24.96
N SER A 52 -4.46 38.29 23.81
CA SER A 52 -4.30 37.23 22.82
C SER A 52 -2.85 37.22 22.34
N GLN A 53 -2.13 36.14 22.62
CA GLN A 53 -0.78 35.95 22.11
C GLN A 53 -0.86 35.90 20.58
N LYS A 54 0.12 36.53 19.91
CA LYS A 54 0.25 36.43 18.46
C LYS A 54 0.35 34.94 18.08
N PRO A 55 -0.27 34.51 16.96
CA PRO A 55 -0.16 33.13 16.51
C PRO A 55 1.33 32.75 16.40
N HIS A 56 1.65 31.55 16.89
CA HIS A 56 3.01 31.03 16.92
C HIS A 56 3.52 30.90 15.48
N GLN A 57 4.77 31.27 15.25
CA GLN A 57 5.39 31.06 13.94
C GLN A 57 5.34 29.56 13.62
N PRO A 58 4.98 29.17 12.38
CA PRO A 58 4.97 27.77 11.98
C PRO A 58 6.35 27.18 12.22
N VAL A 59 6.35 25.96 12.74
CA VAL A 59 7.59 25.23 13.02
C VAL A 59 8.37 25.11 11.69
N PRO A 60 9.69 25.39 11.67
CA PRO A 60 10.48 25.32 10.45
C PRO A 60 10.33 23.96 9.76
N GLU A 61 10.23 23.94 8.44
CA GLU A 61 10.13 22.70 7.66
C GLU A 61 11.29 21.72 7.91
N SER A 62 12.42 22.20 8.42
CA SER A 62 13.57 21.38 8.81
C SER A 62 13.26 20.40 9.93
N THR A 63 12.25 20.65 10.77
CA THR A 63 11.82 19.73 11.83
C THR A 63 11.18 18.45 11.29
N PHE A 64 10.64 18.50 10.07
CA PHE A 64 10.03 17.35 9.38
C PHE A 64 10.96 16.69 8.35
N LYS A 65 12.15 17.25 8.12
CA LYS A 65 13.15 16.68 7.21
C LYS A 65 14.07 15.77 8.01
N THR A 66 14.21 14.52 7.57
CA THR A 66 15.12 13.56 8.20
C THR A 66 16.56 14.06 8.13
N PRO A 67 17.38 13.87 9.18
CA PRO A 67 18.78 14.26 9.17
C PRO A 67 19.54 13.59 8.03
N LYS A 68 20.46 14.32 7.38
CA LYS A 68 21.34 13.78 6.31
C LYS A 68 22.10 12.53 6.75
N GLU A 69 22.44 12.43 8.03
CA GLU A 69 23.12 11.28 8.62
C GLU A 69 22.30 9.99 8.50
N GLN A 70 20.97 10.11 8.54
CA GLN A 70 20.04 8.98 8.45
C GLN A 70 19.92 8.46 7.00
N GLU A 71 19.95 9.36 6.01
CA GLU A 71 20.07 9.01 4.58
C GLU A 71 21.41 8.32 4.30
N MET A 72 22.52 8.85 4.82
CA MET A 72 23.85 8.23 4.69
C MET A 72 23.91 6.83 5.32
N LEU A 73 23.19 6.61 6.42
CA LEU A 73 23.05 5.30 7.07
C LEU A 73 22.23 4.33 6.21
N GLN A 74 21.16 4.81 5.56
CA GLN A 74 20.37 4.00 4.63
C GLN A 74 21.19 3.61 3.40
N GLU A 75 21.97 4.53 2.82
CA GLU A 75 22.88 4.21 1.72
C GLU A 75 23.92 3.15 2.12
N LYS A 76 24.51 3.27 3.31
CA LYS A 76 25.45 2.24 3.81
C LYS A 76 24.76 0.89 4.02
N LYS A 77 23.53 0.86 4.53
CA LYS A 77 22.74 -0.38 4.67
C LYS A 77 22.43 -1.01 3.31
N LEU A 78 22.07 -0.21 2.31
CA LEU A 78 21.83 -0.68 0.94
C LEU A 78 23.10 -1.25 0.30
N LYS A 79 24.23 -0.54 0.41
CA LYS A 79 25.53 -1.02 -0.09
C LYS A 79 25.98 -2.30 0.61
N ASN A 80 25.77 -2.41 1.92
CA ASN A 80 26.08 -3.63 2.67
C ASN A 80 25.18 -4.80 2.26
N ARG A 81 23.89 -4.54 2.00
CA ARG A 81 22.97 -5.55 1.48
C ARG A 81 23.39 -6.04 0.10
N GLN A 82 23.71 -5.13 -0.82
CA GLN A 82 24.20 -5.48 -2.16
C GLN A 82 25.49 -6.31 -2.08
N LYS A 83 26.46 -5.91 -1.26
CA LYS A 83 27.68 -6.71 -1.04
C LYS A 83 27.38 -8.09 -0.45
N ALA A 84 26.41 -8.21 0.47
CA ALA A 84 26.01 -9.49 1.03
C ALA A 84 25.34 -10.40 -0.03
N GLU A 85 24.53 -9.82 -0.90
CA GLU A 85 23.90 -10.52 -2.04
C GLU A 85 24.98 -10.98 -3.05
N GLU A 86 25.95 -10.13 -3.39
CA GLU A 86 27.10 -10.47 -4.24
C GLU A 86 27.93 -11.61 -3.65
N LEU A 87 28.27 -11.54 -2.36
CA LEU A 87 29.01 -12.60 -1.66
C LEU A 87 28.23 -13.92 -1.60
N LEU A 88 26.91 -13.87 -1.44
CA LEU A 88 26.05 -15.05 -1.46
C LEU A 88 26.03 -15.70 -2.85
N ILE A 89 25.96 -14.88 -3.91
CA ILE A 89 26.06 -15.37 -5.30
C ILE A 89 27.42 -16.00 -5.54
N GLU A 90 28.51 -15.34 -5.13
CA GLU A 90 29.88 -15.87 -5.27
C GLU A 90 30.05 -17.19 -4.51
N ALA A 91 29.53 -17.29 -3.29
CA ALA A 91 29.55 -18.52 -2.50
C ALA A 91 28.74 -19.66 -3.13
N ASN A 92 27.55 -19.36 -3.67
CA ASN A 92 26.73 -20.35 -4.38
C ASN A 92 27.41 -20.85 -5.66
N VAL A 93 28.03 -19.96 -6.44
CA VAL A 93 28.83 -20.35 -7.61
C VAL A 93 30.05 -21.18 -7.20
N ALA A 94 30.67 -20.85 -6.06
CA ALA A 94 31.80 -21.58 -5.51
C ALA A 94 31.42 -22.90 -4.79
N GLN A 95 30.14 -23.17 -4.52
CA GLN A 95 29.66 -24.31 -3.73
C GLN A 95 30.11 -25.67 -4.28
N PHE A 96 30.37 -25.76 -5.59
CA PHE A 96 30.85 -26.97 -6.27
C PHE A 96 32.30 -26.87 -6.76
N LYS A 97 33.09 -25.87 -6.33
CA LYS A 97 34.50 -25.70 -6.77
C LYS A 97 35.38 -26.91 -6.45
N CYS A 98 35.09 -27.65 -5.37
CA CYS A 98 35.81 -28.87 -4.99
C CYS A 98 35.42 -30.10 -5.83
N ALA A 99 34.29 -30.07 -6.55
CA ALA A 99 33.85 -31.11 -7.49
C ALA A 99 34.15 -30.75 -8.95
N ASN A 100 34.46 -29.49 -9.24
CA ASN A 100 34.85 -29.03 -10.58
C ASN A 100 36.29 -29.45 -10.89
N ALA A 101 36.49 -30.10 -12.04
CA ALA A 101 37.82 -30.50 -12.54
C ALA A 101 38.67 -29.30 -13.01
N GLU A 102 38.09 -28.09 -13.05
CA GLU A 102 38.77 -26.88 -13.47
C GLU A 102 39.89 -26.47 -12.51
N LYS A 103 41.06 -26.17 -13.07
CA LYS A 103 42.22 -25.71 -12.30
C LYS A 103 41.98 -24.30 -11.73
N SER A 104 42.54 -24.03 -10.56
CA SER A 104 42.49 -22.70 -9.93
C SER A 104 43.06 -21.63 -10.86
N GLU A 105 42.57 -20.39 -10.76
CA GLU A 105 43.10 -19.24 -11.51
C GLU A 105 44.62 -19.11 -11.39
N LYS A 106 45.17 -19.33 -10.19
CA LYS A 106 46.63 -19.31 -9.97
C LYS A 106 47.33 -20.39 -10.80
N THR A 107 46.76 -21.59 -10.87
CA THR A 107 47.28 -22.70 -11.68
C THR A 107 47.11 -22.42 -13.17
N LYS A 108 45.99 -21.84 -13.60
CA LYS A 108 45.76 -21.40 -14.99
C LYS A 108 46.79 -20.34 -15.40
N ARG A 109 47.10 -19.38 -14.51
CA ARG A 109 48.15 -18.37 -14.73
C ARG A 109 49.53 -19.00 -14.87
N VAL A 110 49.93 -19.88 -13.94
CA VAL A 110 51.21 -20.61 -14.02
C VAL A 110 51.30 -21.46 -15.29
N LEU A 111 50.23 -22.19 -15.66
CA LEU A 111 50.19 -22.94 -16.92
C LEU A 111 50.30 -22.03 -18.14
N SER A 112 49.65 -20.86 -18.12
CA SER A 112 49.77 -19.88 -19.20
C SER A 112 51.16 -19.25 -19.28
N GLU A 113 51.84 -19.08 -18.16
CA GLU A 113 53.24 -18.62 -18.11
C GLU A 113 54.18 -19.69 -18.67
N ILE A 114 53.98 -20.96 -18.29
CA ILE A 114 54.74 -22.10 -18.84
C ILE A 114 54.51 -22.21 -20.35
N MET A 115 53.26 -22.15 -20.81
CA MET A 115 52.95 -22.17 -22.25
C MET A 115 53.58 -20.99 -22.99
N LYS A 116 53.54 -19.78 -22.42
CA LYS A 116 54.21 -18.61 -23.01
C LYS A 116 55.73 -18.79 -23.04
N GLU A 117 56.32 -19.38 -22.02
CA GLU A 117 57.74 -19.71 -22.00
C GLU A 117 58.09 -20.75 -23.06
N GLU A 118 57.30 -21.81 -23.20
CA GLU A 118 57.46 -22.83 -24.24
C GLU A 118 57.30 -22.25 -25.65
N ASP A 119 56.25 -21.45 -25.86
CA ASP A 119 55.99 -20.73 -27.12
C ASP A 119 57.10 -19.73 -27.45
N SER A 120 57.75 -19.14 -26.43
CA SER A 120 58.89 -18.25 -26.59
C SER A 120 60.17 -19.02 -26.97
N LYS A 121 60.37 -20.22 -26.42
CA LYS A 121 61.47 -21.13 -26.78
C LYS A 121 61.29 -21.69 -28.19
N LEU A 122 60.05 -21.91 -28.63
CA LEU A 122 59.68 -22.32 -30.00
C LEU A 122 59.74 -21.18 -31.03
N ALA A 123 59.85 -19.92 -30.60
CA ALA A 123 59.83 -18.74 -31.47
C ALA A 123 61.20 -18.36 -32.06
N PHE A 124 62.01 -19.34 -32.50
CA PHE A 124 63.36 -19.10 -33.04
C PHE A 124 63.36 -18.26 -34.35
N ASN A 125 62.24 -18.23 -35.09
CA ASN A 125 62.09 -17.50 -36.36
C ASN A 125 60.78 -16.68 -36.45
N LYS A 126 60.35 -15.99 -35.38
CA LYS A 126 59.21 -15.06 -35.49
C LYS A 126 59.67 -13.71 -36.05
N THR A 127 59.30 -13.39 -37.29
CA THR A 127 59.35 -12.01 -37.81
C THR A 127 58.49 -11.12 -36.90
N LYS A 128 59.10 -10.08 -36.32
CA LYS A 128 58.37 -9.06 -35.53
C LYS A 128 57.31 -8.41 -36.43
N ALA A 129 56.05 -8.76 -36.23
CA ALA A 129 54.96 -8.01 -36.82
C ALA A 129 54.99 -6.58 -36.26
N GLN A 130 55.16 -5.59 -37.13
CA GLN A 130 54.97 -4.19 -36.75
C GLN A 130 53.56 -4.04 -36.20
N GLN A 131 53.42 -3.44 -35.02
CA GLN A 131 52.11 -3.07 -34.50
C GLN A 131 51.50 -2.06 -35.46
N VAL A 132 50.52 -2.51 -36.23
CA VAL A 132 49.66 -1.60 -36.98
C VAL A 132 48.91 -0.78 -35.93
N SER A 133 49.17 0.51 -35.91
CA SER A 133 48.43 1.43 -35.07
C SER A 133 46.95 1.35 -35.44
N ILE A 134 46.15 0.78 -34.54
CA ILE A 134 44.70 0.84 -34.66
C ILE A 134 44.34 2.30 -34.42
N LYS A 135 44.21 3.07 -35.51
CA LYS A 135 43.63 4.40 -35.45
C LYS A 135 42.26 4.26 -34.80
N LYS A 136 42.05 4.89 -33.66
CA LYS A 136 40.70 5.08 -33.12
C LYS A 136 39.92 5.78 -34.23
N VAL A 137 38.87 5.14 -34.72
CA VAL A 137 38.01 5.75 -35.73
C VAL A 137 37.23 6.82 -35.00
N ASP A 138 37.70 8.06 -35.12
CA ASP A 138 36.92 9.22 -34.71
C ASP A 138 35.64 9.22 -35.58
N ASN A 139 34.47 9.15 -34.93
CA ASN A 139 33.17 9.30 -35.60
C ASN A 139 33.00 10.76 -36.05
N VAL A 140 33.73 11.12 -37.10
CA VAL A 140 33.52 12.35 -37.84
C VAL A 140 32.27 12.14 -38.69
N PRO A 141 31.26 13.03 -38.62
CA PRO A 141 30.08 12.94 -39.47
C PRO A 141 30.49 13.24 -40.91
N VAL A 142 30.87 12.19 -41.65
CA VAL A 142 31.15 12.27 -43.08
C VAL A 142 29.80 12.34 -43.80
N LYS A 143 29.64 13.35 -44.66
CA LYS A 143 28.48 13.49 -45.53
C LYS A 143 28.54 12.38 -46.59
N LEU A 144 28.00 11.20 -46.28
CA LEU A 144 28.07 10.04 -47.16
C LEU A 144 27.20 10.26 -48.40
N ASN A 145 27.83 10.23 -49.58
CA ASN A 145 27.13 10.18 -50.85
C ASN A 145 26.33 8.86 -50.94
N ALA A 146 25.18 8.83 -51.62
CA ALA A 146 24.25 7.68 -51.59
C ALA A 146 24.92 6.33 -51.92
N THR A 147 25.93 6.35 -52.79
CA THR A 147 26.74 5.17 -53.15
C THR A 147 27.61 4.64 -52.01
N ALA A 148 28.12 5.50 -51.12
CA ALA A 148 28.88 5.08 -49.95
C ALA A 148 27.99 4.38 -48.93
N ILE A 149 26.78 4.91 -48.70
CA ILE A 149 25.77 4.31 -47.83
C ILE A 149 25.38 2.91 -48.32
N LEU A 150 25.18 2.73 -49.64
CA LEU A 150 24.83 1.42 -50.20
C LEU A 150 25.98 0.41 -50.10
N ARG A 151 27.23 0.84 -50.27
CA ARG A 151 28.41 -0.03 -50.11
C ARG A 151 28.57 -0.46 -48.66
N GLU A 152 28.46 0.47 -47.72
CA GLU A 152 28.50 0.17 -46.29
C GLU A 152 27.33 -0.74 -45.89
N GLY A 153 26.11 -0.43 -46.34
CA GLY A 153 24.93 -1.26 -46.12
C GLY A 153 25.12 -2.70 -46.61
N SER A 154 25.70 -2.90 -47.79
CA SER A 154 26.00 -4.24 -48.32
C SER A 154 27.06 -5.00 -47.49
N LEU A 155 28.03 -4.29 -46.91
CA LEU A 155 29.04 -4.88 -46.03
C LEU A 155 28.42 -5.28 -44.69
N TYR A 156 27.60 -4.41 -44.10
CA TYR A 156 26.85 -4.72 -42.89
C TYR A 156 25.92 -5.91 -43.08
N GLN A 157 25.17 -5.97 -44.19
CA GLN A 157 24.30 -7.11 -44.50
C GLN A 157 25.09 -8.42 -44.57
N ARG A 158 26.23 -8.45 -45.27
CA ARG A 158 27.11 -9.65 -45.31
C ARG A 158 27.64 -10.04 -43.94
N GLN A 159 27.91 -9.07 -43.07
CA GLN A 159 28.40 -9.34 -41.73
C GLN A 159 27.28 -9.89 -40.83
N VAL A 160 26.08 -9.34 -40.94
CA VAL A 160 24.87 -9.85 -40.27
C VAL A 160 24.54 -11.25 -40.74
N GLU A 161 24.58 -11.55 -42.03
CA GLU A 161 24.37 -12.90 -42.57
C GLU A 161 25.39 -13.90 -42.03
N LYS A 162 26.66 -13.50 -41.91
CA LYS A 162 27.70 -14.37 -41.32
C LYS A 162 27.44 -14.66 -39.85
N GLU A 163 27.04 -13.66 -39.07
CA GLU A 163 26.70 -13.84 -37.66
C GLU A 163 25.40 -14.65 -37.50
N LEU A 164 24.40 -14.46 -38.36
CA LEU A 164 23.19 -15.29 -38.38
C LEU A 164 23.52 -16.75 -38.67
N ARG A 165 24.35 -17.04 -39.68
CA ARG A 165 24.81 -18.41 -39.96
C ARG A 165 25.61 -19.01 -38.80
N ARG A 166 26.37 -18.19 -38.08
CA ARG A 166 27.08 -18.63 -36.88
C ARG A 166 26.11 -18.97 -35.76
N ILE A 167 25.08 -18.16 -35.56
CA ILE A 167 24.02 -18.39 -34.56
C ILE A 167 23.19 -19.61 -34.93
N GLU A 168 22.79 -19.79 -36.21
CA GLU A 168 22.11 -21.00 -36.69
C GLU A 168 22.92 -22.26 -36.36
N LYS A 169 24.22 -22.27 -36.66
CA LYS A 169 25.12 -23.38 -36.30
C LYS A 169 25.23 -23.64 -34.79
N LEU A 170 25.05 -22.61 -33.96
CA LEU A 170 25.03 -22.76 -32.50
C LEU A 170 23.66 -23.26 -32.01
N VAL A 171 22.57 -22.83 -32.65
CA VAL A 171 21.17 -23.18 -32.34
C VAL A 171 20.84 -24.61 -32.75
N ASP A 172 21.37 -25.08 -33.88
CA ASP A 172 21.29 -26.47 -34.30
C ASP A 172 22.02 -27.44 -33.34
N GLY A 173 22.68 -26.89 -32.32
CA GLY A 173 23.44 -27.62 -31.32
C GLY A 173 24.76 -28.06 -31.95
N ALA A 174 25.88 -27.49 -31.47
CA ALA A 174 27.22 -27.74 -31.98
C ALA A 174 27.68 -29.20 -31.81
N ARG A 175 27.09 -30.13 -32.58
CA ARG A 175 27.58 -31.48 -32.76
C ARG A 175 27.28 -31.92 -34.18
N ASP A 176 28.24 -31.63 -35.05
CA ASP A 176 28.30 -32.26 -36.35
C ASP A 176 28.20 -33.78 -36.15
N PRO A 177 27.25 -34.48 -36.79
CA PRO A 177 27.15 -35.94 -36.69
C PRO A 177 28.40 -36.65 -37.23
N SER A 178 29.30 -35.91 -37.88
CA SER A 178 30.60 -36.35 -38.37
C SER A 178 31.40 -37.13 -37.32
N GLU A 179 31.52 -36.65 -36.08
CA GLU A 179 32.26 -37.36 -35.03
C GLU A 179 31.63 -38.72 -34.69
N PHE A 180 30.29 -38.76 -34.62
CA PHE A 180 29.55 -39.99 -34.35
C PHE A 180 29.62 -40.97 -35.52
N LEU A 181 29.54 -40.48 -36.75
CA LEU A 181 29.63 -41.29 -37.97
C LEU A 181 31.06 -41.81 -38.19
N GLU A 182 32.08 -41.03 -37.85
CA GLU A 182 33.48 -41.47 -37.83
C GLU A 182 33.71 -42.54 -36.78
N TRP A 183 33.23 -42.33 -35.55
CA TRP A 183 33.28 -43.35 -34.51
C TRP A 183 32.55 -44.64 -34.94
N GLN A 184 31.38 -44.51 -35.55
CA GLN A 184 30.60 -45.65 -36.03
C GLN A 184 31.34 -46.41 -37.15
N ARG A 185 32.02 -45.71 -38.05
CA ARG A 185 32.88 -46.32 -39.08
C ARG A 185 34.08 -47.06 -38.46
N GLN A 186 34.79 -46.41 -37.55
CA GLN A 186 35.93 -47.00 -36.84
C GLN A 186 35.54 -48.26 -36.06
N MET A 187 34.37 -48.28 -35.43
CA MET A 187 33.89 -49.46 -34.71
C MET A 187 33.59 -50.62 -35.68
N ARG A 188 32.97 -50.35 -36.84
CA ARG A 188 32.71 -51.37 -37.85
C ARG A 188 34.02 -51.94 -38.44
N GLU A 189 35.01 -51.08 -38.70
CA GLU A 189 36.32 -51.51 -39.18
C GLU A 189 37.04 -52.39 -38.16
N LYS A 190 37.08 -51.98 -36.89
CA LYS A 190 37.69 -52.78 -35.81
C LYS A 190 37.01 -54.14 -35.63
N ASP A 191 35.69 -54.19 -35.73
CA ASP A 191 34.98 -55.47 -35.62
C ASP A 191 35.25 -56.37 -36.83
N LEU A 192 35.40 -55.81 -38.04
CA LEU A 192 35.79 -56.56 -39.22
C LEU A 192 37.25 -57.06 -39.13
N GLU A 193 38.18 -56.24 -38.66
CA GLU A 193 39.57 -56.63 -38.39
C GLU A 193 39.66 -57.77 -37.37
N ARG A 194 38.87 -57.71 -36.29
CA ARG A 194 38.81 -58.80 -35.30
C ARG A 194 38.30 -60.10 -35.91
N GLN A 195 37.28 -60.04 -36.77
CA GLN A 195 36.77 -61.23 -37.45
C GLN A 195 37.81 -61.83 -38.39
N LEU A 196 38.53 -61.00 -39.15
CA LEU A 196 39.62 -61.47 -40.02
C LEU A 196 40.75 -62.10 -39.22
N ALA A 197 41.16 -61.47 -38.11
CA ALA A 197 42.17 -62.00 -37.21
C ALA A 197 41.75 -63.35 -36.60
N GLU A 198 40.48 -63.50 -36.18
CA GLU A 198 39.97 -64.76 -35.63
C GLU A 198 39.97 -65.88 -36.68
N ILE A 199 39.60 -65.57 -37.92
CA ILE A 199 39.67 -66.52 -39.04
C ILE A 199 41.13 -66.95 -39.28
N GLU A 200 42.08 -66.02 -39.22
CA GLU A 200 43.50 -66.32 -39.40
C GLU A 200 44.07 -67.16 -38.24
N CYS A 201 43.73 -66.83 -36.98
CA CYS A 201 44.07 -67.64 -35.81
C CYS A 201 43.59 -69.09 -35.98
N ARG A 202 42.31 -69.29 -36.32
CA ARG A 202 41.76 -70.64 -36.54
C ARG A 202 42.46 -71.39 -37.68
N ARG A 203 42.84 -70.68 -38.74
CA ARG A 203 43.60 -71.27 -39.87
C ARG A 203 44.99 -71.72 -39.41
N LEU A 204 45.68 -70.91 -38.61
CA LEU A 204 47.01 -71.22 -38.08
C LEU A 204 46.95 -72.37 -37.06
N GLU A 205 45.97 -72.37 -36.16
CA GLU A 205 45.69 -73.48 -35.24
C GLU A 205 45.46 -74.79 -35.99
N GLY A 206 44.71 -74.76 -37.10
CA GLY A 206 44.51 -75.93 -37.96
C GLY A 206 45.78 -76.43 -38.64
N ARG A 207 46.75 -75.54 -38.94
CA ARG A 207 48.07 -75.93 -39.47
C ARG A 207 48.95 -76.54 -38.39
N LEU A 208 49.03 -75.90 -37.22
CA LEU A 208 49.78 -76.40 -36.08
C LEU A 208 49.28 -77.78 -35.65
N SER A 209 47.95 -77.97 -35.54
CA SER A 209 47.37 -79.27 -35.21
C SER A 209 47.74 -80.38 -36.21
N ARG A 210 47.83 -80.05 -37.51
CA ARG A 210 48.31 -81.00 -38.52
C ARG A 210 49.79 -81.33 -38.34
N GLU A 211 50.63 -80.34 -38.10
CA GLU A 211 52.07 -80.54 -37.86
C GLU A 211 52.31 -81.37 -36.60
N GLU A 212 51.59 -81.08 -35.51
CA GLU A 212 51.60 -81.85 -34.27
C GLU A 212 51.19 -83.32 -34.51
N ALA A 213 50.16 -83.55 -35.32
CA ALA A 213 49.74 -84.91 -35.67
C ALA A 213 50.78 -85.67 -36.52
N VAL A 214 51.49 -84.99 -37.41
CA VAL A 214 52.59 -85.57 -38.19
C VAL A 214 53.76 -85.93 -37.27
N LEU A 215 54.15 -85.03 -36.37
CA LEU A 215 55.20 -85.27 -35.38
C LEU A 215 54.86 -86.44 -34.45
N ALA A 216 53.61 -86.50 -33.96
CA ALA A 216 53.14 -87.62 -33.13
C ALA A 216 53.22 -88.96 -33.87
N ARG A 217 52.85 -89.01 -35.15
CA ARG A 217 53.01 -90.21 -35.99
C ARG A 217 54.47 -90.59 -36.18
N GLN A 218 55.34 -89.61 -36.40
CA GLN A 218 56.78 -89.86 -36.57
C GLN A 218 57.40 -90.42 -35.29
N ASN A 219 57.05 -89.87 -34.13
CA ASN A 219 57.47 -90.38 -32.82
C ASN A 219 57.02 -91.83 -32.61
N LEU A 220 55.75 -92.13 -32.92
CA LEU A 220 55.21 -93.49 -32.81
C LEU A 220 55.96 -94.49 -33.71
N ILE A 221 56.28 -94.09 -34.94
CA ILE A 221 57.09 -94.92 -35.87
C ILE A 221 58.49 -95.15 -35.28
N GLN A 222 59.14 -94.13 -34.72
CA GLN A 222 60.46 -94.28 -34.10
C GLN A 222 60.42 -95.21 -32.87
N GLU A 223 59.42 -95.08 -32.02
CA GLU A 223 59.23 -95.97 -30.88
C GLU A 223 59.00 -97.42 -31.32
N ASN A 224 58.16 -97.65 -32.32
CA ASN A 224 57.91 -98.99 -32.87
C ASN A 224 59.19 -99.59 -33.48
N LYS A 225 60.02 -98.80 -34.16
CA LYS A 225 61.33 -99.25 -34.65
C LYS A 225 62.24 -99.67 -33.50
N LYS A 226 62.35 -98.88 -32.43
CA LYS A 226 63.15 -99.22 -31.24
C LYS A 226 62.65 -100.51 -30.60
N LYS A 227 61.34 -100.64 -30.38
CA LYS A 227 60.72 -101.86 -29.83
C LYS A 227 60.99 -103.09 -30.71
N ALA A 228 60.95 -102.95 -32.04
CA ALA A 228 61.26 -104.06 -32.94
C ALA A 228 62.74 -104.50 -32.89
N VAL A 229 63.67 -103.56 -32.66
CA VAL A 229 65.09 -103.89 -32.42
C VAL A 229 65.26 -104.65 -31.11
N MET A 230 64.68 -104.12 -30.01
CA MET A 230 64.71 -104.81 -28.71
C MET A 230 64.15 -106.23 -28.81
N LYS A 231 63.01 -106.40 -29.50
CA LYS A 231 62.39 -107.72 -29.68
C LYS A 231 63.23 -108.68 -30.54
N LYS A 232 64.02 -108.18 -31.50
CA LYS A 232 64.97 -109.01 -32.26
C LYS A 232 66.16 -109.44 -31.40
N GLU A 233 66.62 -108.58 -30.50
CA GLU A 233 67.67 -108.91 -29.52
C GLU A 233 67.16 -109.94 -28.51
N GLU A 234 65.95 -109.78 -28.00
CA GLU A 234 65.27 -110.75 -27.13
C GLU A 234 65.19 -112.13 -27.79
N VAL A 235 64.71 -112.22 -29.03
CA VAL A 235 64.63 -113.49 -29.77
C VAL A 235 66.02 -114.06 -30.09
N ARG A 236 67.04 -113.22 -30.28
CA ARG A 236 68.43 -113.68 -30.47
C ARG A 236 69.00 -114.29 -29.19
N ILE A 237 68.65 -113.73 -28.02
CA ILE A 237 69.01 -114.28 -26.71
C ILE A 237 68.24 -115.58 -26.47
N GLU A 238 66.94 -115.64 -26.79
CA GLU A 238 66.10 -116.84 -26.66
C GLU A 238 66.66 -118.01 -27.47
N LYS A 239 67.07 -117.78 -28.73
CA LYS A 239 67.71 -118.82 -29.58
C LYS A 239 69.06 -119.33 -29.07
N LEU A 240 69.76 -118.57 -28.23
CA LEU A 240 71.02 -119.02 -27.61
C LEU A 240 70.77 -119.88 -26.36
N VAL A 241 69.56 -119.82 -25.80
CA VAL A 241 69.17 -120.50 -24.55
C VAL A 241 68.52 -121.88 -24.82
N ASP A 242 68.04 -122.15 -26.03
CA ASP A 242 67.37 -123.42 -26.43
C ASP A 242 68.30 -124.66 -26.53
N GLY A 243 69.52 -124.61 -26.00
CA GLY A 243 70.53 -125.66 -26.11
C GLY A 243 70.58 -126.72 -25.00
N ALA A 244 69.70 -126.72 -23.99
CA ALA A 244 69.80 -127.68 -22.88
C ALA A 244 68.47 -128.07 -22.21
N ARG A 245 68.10 -129.36 -22.40
CA ARG A 245 67.24 -130.25 -21.58
C ARG A 245 65.72 -129.97 -21.54
N ASP A 246 64.94 -131.06 -21.55
CA ASP A 246 63.50 -131.12 -21.86
C ASP A 246 62.65 -129.99 -21.27
N PRO A 247 62.16 -129.05 -22.11
CA PRO A 247 61.53 -127.83 -21.66
C PRO A 247 60.01 -127.93 -21.45
N SER A 248 59.42 -129.13 -21.45
CA SER A 248 57.97 -129.33 -21.53
C SER A 248 57.17 -128.65 -20.40
N GLU A 249 57.57 -128.80 -19.13
CA GLU A 249 56.88 -128.16 -17.99
C GLU A 249 57.08 -126.64 -17.95
N PHE A 250 58.29 -126.17 -18.29
CA PHE A 250 58.59 -124.75 -18.40
C PHE A 250 57.84 -124.10 -19.56
N LEU A 251 57.69 -124.80 -20.69
CA LEU A 251 56.92 -124.34 -21.86
C LEU A 251 55.42 -124.33 -21.58
N GLU A 252 54.90 -125.26 -20.77
CA GLU A 252 53.51 -125.23 -20.30
C GLU A 252 53.27 -124.07 -19.34
N TRP A 253 54.13 -123.87 -18.35
CA TRP A 253 54.08 -122.71 -17.47
C TRP A 253 54.25 -121.39 -18.22
N GLN A 254 55.18 -121.32 -19.19
CA GLN A 254 55.41 -120.14 -20.03
C GLN A 254 54.20 -119.88 -20.94
N ARG A 255 53.54 -120.91 -21.45
CA ARG A 255 52.26 -120.79 -22.17
C ARG A 255 51.15 -120.27 -21.26
N GLN A 256 51.00 -120.81 -20.06
CA GLN A 256 50.01 -120.35 -19.08
C GLN A 256 50.27 -118.91 -18.62
N MET A 257 51.52 -118.51 -18.43
CA MET A 257 51.87 -117.13 -18.08
C MET A 257 51.61 -116.18 -19.25
N ARG A 258 51.94 -116.58 -20.49
CA ARG A 258 51.59 -115.82 -21.69
C ARG A 258 50.07 -115.68 -21.86
N GLU A 259 49.32 -116.73 -21.58
CA GLU A 259 47.85 -116.73 -21.64
C GLU A 259 47.26 -115.81 -20.57
N LYS A 260 47.70 -115.92 -19.31
CA LYS A 260 47.29 -115.02 -18.23
C LYS A 260 47.66 -113.56 -18.49
N ASP A 261 48.83 -113.30 -19.07
CA ASP A 261 49.24 -111.94 -19.43
C ASP A 261 48.44 -111.40 -20.62
N LEU A 262 48.06 -112.25 -21.58
CA LEU A 262 47.11 -111.88 -22.65
C LEU A 262 45.72 -111.58 -22.08
N GLU A 263 45.21 -112.41 -21.18
CA GLU A 263 43.92 -112.19 -20.51
C GLU A 263 43.91 -110.87 -19.73
N ARG A 264 44.98 -110.58 -18.97
CA ARG A 264 45.15 -109.29 -18.28
C ARG A 264 45.19 -108.12 -19.24
N GLN A 265 45.91 -108.24 -20.36
CA GLN A 265 45.95 -107.19 -21.38
C GLN A 265 44.56 -106.95 -21.99
N LEU A 266 43.80 -108.01 -22.28
CA LEU A 266 42.44 -107.90 -22.79
C LEU A 266 41.51 -107.25 -21.75
N ALA A 267 41.62 -107.63 -20.48
CA ALA A 267 40.88 -107.02 -19.39
C ALA A 267 41.23 -105.54 -19.20
N GLU A 268 42.51 -105.17 -19.26
CA GLU A 268 42.94 -103.76 -19.20
C GLU A 268 42.42 -102.95 -20.39
N ILE A 269 42.44 -103.51 -21.60
CA ILE A 269 41.86 -102.87 -22.79
C ILE A 269 40.36 -102.66 -22.60
N GLU A 270 39.66 -103.62 -22.01
CA GLU A 270 38.23 -103.52 -21.72
C GLU A 270 37.93 -102.49 -20.62
N CYS A 271 38.70 -102.46 -19.53
CA CYS A 271 38.61 -101.41 -18.50
C CYS A 271 38.81 -100.01 -19.11
N ARG A 272 39.86 -99.81 -19.90
CA ARG A 272 40.11 -98.52 -20.57
C ARG A 272 38.99 -98.13 -21.54
N ARG A 273 38.40 -99.11 -22.24
CA ARG A 273 37.24 -98.88 -23.11
C ARG A 273 36.02 -98.43 -22.31
N LEU A 274 35.76 -99.05 -21.16
CA LEU A 274 34.65 -98.70 -20.27
C LEU A 274 34.87 -97.34 -19.61
N GLU A 275 36.07 -97.05 -19.12
CA GLU A 275 36.46 -95.73 -18.61
C GLU A 275 36.27 -94.64 -19.68
N GLY A 276 36.65 -94.91 -20.92
CA GLY A 276 36.42 -94.00 -22.03
C GLY A 276 34.94 -93.78 -22.35
N ARG A 277 34.05 -94.73 -22.05
CA ARG A 277 32.59 -94.56 -22.16
C ARG A 277 32.03 -93.75 -21.00
N LEU A 278 32.41 -94.08 -19.77
CA LEU A 278 32.00 -93.36 -18.57
C LEU A 278 32.42 -91.88 -18.63
N SER A 279 33.67 -91.60 -19.02
CA SER A 279 34.16 -90.22 -19.18
C SER A 279 33.35 -89.43 -20.21
N ARG A 280 32.91 -90.07 -21.30
CA ARG A 280 32.03 -89.42 -22.29
C ARG A 280 30.66 -89.12 -21.69
N GLU A 281 30.06 -90.09 -20.99
CA GLU A 281 28.77 -89.92 -20.32
C GLU A 281 28.82 -88.82 -19.26
N GLU A 282 29.88 -88.78 -18.43
CA GLU A 282 30.15 -87.73 -17.47
C GLU A 282 30.28 -86.36 -18.14
N ALA A 283 31.01 -86.26 -19.26
CA ALA A 283 31.12 -85.03 -20.01
C ALA A 283 29.78 -84.57 -20.61
N VAL A 284 28.92 -85.49 -21.06
CA VAL A 284 27.56 -85.17 -21.51
C VAL A 284 26.71 -84.65 -20.35
N LEU A 285 26.74 -85.31 -19.20
CA LEU A 285 26.00 -84.88 -18.00
C LEU A 285 26.47 -83.52 -17.50
N ALA A 286 27.79 -83.27 -17.44
CA ALA A 286 28.35 -81.98 -17.08
C ALA A 286 27.88 -80.86 -18.04
N ARG A 287 27.85 -81.13 -19.34
CA ARG A 287 27.30 -80.20 -20.35
C ARG A 287 25.82 -79.96 -20.12
N GLN A 288 25.03 -80.99 -19.84
CA GLN A 288 23.60 -80.83 -19.57
C GLN A 288 23.36 -79.98 -18.31
N ASN A 289 24.09 -80.22 -17.23
CA ASN A 289 24.02 -79.43 -16.00
C ASN A 289 24.36 -77.96 -16.25
N LEU A 290 25.45 -77.69 -16.99
CA LEU A 290 25.84 -76.34 -17.35
C LEU A 290 24.77 -75.63 -18.19
N ILE A 291 24.14 -76.33 -19.14
CA ILE A 291 23.02 -75.78 -19.92
C ILE A 291 21.83 -75.46 -19.01
N GLN A 292 21.49 -76.33 -18.06
CA GLN A 292 20.39 -76.09 -17.12
C GLN A 292 20.68 -74.91 -16.20
N GLU A 293 21.89 -74.79 -15.67
CA GLU A 293 22.30 -73.65 -14.85
C GLU A 293 22.27 -72.35 -15.64
N ASN A 294 22.77 -72.36 -16.88
CA ASN A 294 22.73 -71.18 -17.74
C ASN A 294 21.29 -70.78 -18.07
N LYS A 295 20.39 -71.74 -18.28
CA LYS A 295 18.95 -71.48 -18.42
C LYS A 295 18.37 -70.84 -17.16
N LYS A 296 18.66 -71.38 -15.97
CA LYS A 296 18.21 -70.80 -14.68
C LYS A 296 18.74 -69.38 -14.49
N LYS A 297 20.04 -69.15 -14.72
CA LYS A 297 20.68 -67.82 -14.65
C LYS A 297 20.05 -66.84 -15.64
N ALA A 298 19.73 -67.28 -16.85
CA ALA A 298 19.05 -66.44 -17.84
C ALA A 298 17.63 -66.06 -17.42
N VAL A 299 16.88 -66.98 -16.80
CA VAL A 299 15.55 -66.69 -16.24
C VAL A 299 15.66 -65.68 -15.09
N MET A 300 16.57 -65.88 -14.13
CA MET A 300 16.78 -64.94 -13.02
C MET A 300 17.13 -63.54 -13.53
N LYS A 301 18.04 -63.42 -14.50
CA LYS A 301 18.37 -62.12 -15.13
C LYS A 301 17.18 -61.48 -15.83
N LYS A 302 16.32 -62.27 -16.47
CA LYS A 302 15.07 -61.76 -17.09
C LYS A 302 14.10 -61.24 -16.03
N GLU A 303 13.94 -61.95 -14.93
CA GLU A 303 13.08 -61.51 -13.82
C GLU A 303 13.61 -60.25 -13.14
N GLU A 304 14.93 -60.16 -12.91
CA GLU A 304 15.58 -58.96 -12.40
C GLU A 304 15.37 -57.76 -13.33
N ALA A 305 15.57 -57.96 -14.64
CA ALA A 305 15.29 -56.93 -15.64
C ALA A 305 13.82 -56.51 -15.63
N GLN A 306 12.87 -57.45 -15.54
CA GLN A 306 11.45 -57.13 -15.43
C GLN A 306 11.11 -56.36 -14.16
N LYS A 307 11.71 -56.70 -13.02
CA LYS A 307 11.53 -55.96 -11.75
C LYS A 307 12.04 -54.52 -11.87
N LEU A 308 13.22 -54.32 -12.47
CA LEU A 308 13.77 -52.98 -12.73
C LEU A 308 12.86 -52.17 -13.66
N MET A 309 12.34 -52.79 -14.72
CA MET A 309 11.40 -52.13 -15.63
C MET A 309 10.09 -51.75 -14.95
N ARG A 310 9.56 -52.59 -14.05
CA ARG A 310 8.36 -52.27 -13.25
C ARG A 310 8.62 -51.10 -12.31
N GLN A 311 9.74 -51.11 -11.59
CA GLN A 311 10.12 -49.99 -10.72
C GLN A 311 10.28 -48.68 -11.49
N TYR A 312 10.87 -48.75 -12.69
CA TYR A 312 10.99 -47.58 -13.56
C TYR A 312 9.61 -47.07 -14.02
N ALA A 313 8.72 -47.99 -14.45
CA ALA A 313 7.37 -47.63 -14.85
C ALA A 313 6.56 -47.01 -13.69
N GLU A 314 6.68 -47.55 -12.48
CA GLU A 314 6.04 -47.01 -11.28
C GLU A 314 6.56 -45.61 -10.93
N LYS A 315 7.88 -45.39 -10.98
CA LYS A 315 8.47 -44.06 -10.76
C LYS A 315 7.98 -43.05 -11.79
N ARG A 316 7.95 -43.42 -13.08
CA ARG A 316 7.42 -42.56 -14.14
C ARG A 316 5.96 -42.19 -13.90
N LEU A 317 5.14 -43.14 -13.45
CA LEU A 317 3.75 -42.89 -13.11
C LEU A 317 3.61 -41.95 -11.90
N GLN A 318 4.47 -42.12 -10.89
CA GLN A 318 4.52 -41.22 -9.72
C GLN A 318 4.91 -39.80 -10.13
N GLU A 319 5.98 -39.65 -10.90
CA GLU A 319 6.40 -38.36 -11.46
C GLU A 319 5.26 -37.71 -12.26
N GLU A 320 4.55 -38.47 -13.10
CA GLU A 320 3.40 -37.95 -13.85
C GLU A 320 2.25 -37.50 -12.94
N ARG A 321 1.98 -38.22 -11.83
CA ARG A 321 0.96 -37.82 -10.86
C ARG A 321 1.36 -36.55 -10.11
N GLU A 322 2.58 -36.49 -9.60
CA GLU A 322 3.12 -35.31 -8.93
C GLU A 322 3.09 -34.08 -9.84
N MET A 323 3.46 -34.26 -11.11
CA MET A 323 3.37 -33.19 -12.11
C MET A 323 1.93 -32.76 -12.40
N ARG A 324 0.98 -33.69 -12.46
CA ARG A 324 -0.46 -33.36 -12.60
C ARG A 324 -0.96 -32.56 -11.41
N ASP A 325 -0.64 -32.99 -10.18
CA ASP A 325 -1.04 -32.32 -8.95
C ASP A 325 -0.45 -30.91 -8.88
N LEU A 326 0.81 -30.74 -9.28
CA LEU A 326 1.46 -29.42 -9.35
C LEU A 326 0.77 -28.51 -10.40
N VAL A 327 0.44 -29.06 -11.57
CA VAL A 327 -0.29 -28.32 -12.61
C VAL A 327 -1.68 -27.92 -12.11
N GLU A 328 -2.38 -28.79 -11.39
CA GLU A 328 -3.68 -28.49 -10.79
C GLU A 328 -3.58 -27.38 -9.75
N GLN A 329 -2.62 -27.43 -8.83
CA GLN A 329 -2.35 -26.36 -7.86
C GLN A 329 -2.06 -25.01 -8.54
N VAL A 330 -1.24 -25.00 -9.59
CA VAL A 330 -0.95 -23.78 -10.37
C VAL A 330 -2.20 -23.26 -11.06
N CYS A 331 -3.01 -24.16 -11.63
CA CYS A 331 -4.29 -23.83 -12.25
C CYS A 331 -5.29 -23.23 -11.25
N GLU A 332 -5.41 -23.79 -10.05
CA GLU A 332 -6.22 -23.26 -8.95
C GLU A 332 -5.71 -21.90 -8.48
N GLY A 333 -4.40 -21.75 -8.28
CA GLY A 333 -3.77 -20.46 -7.97
C GLY A 333 -4.08 -19.39 -9.01
N ARG A 334 -4.08 -19.74 -10.31
CA ARG A 334 -4.49 -18.85 -11.41
C ARG A 334 -5.99 -18.50 -11.36
N LYS A 335 -6.86 -19.45 -11.01
CA LYS A 335 -8.31 -19.18 -10.84
C LYS A 335 -8.53 -18.22 -9.67
N ASN A 336 -7.88 -18.45 -8.53
CA ASN A 336 -8.01 -17.63 -7.32
C ASN A 336 -7.53 -16.20 -7.55
N THR A 337 -6.38 -16.01 -8.21
CA THR A 337 -5.87 -14.69 -8.58
C THR A 337 -6.78 -13.96 -9.56
N LYS A 338 -7.34 -14.64 -10.56
CA LYS A 338 -8.37 -14.07 -11.46
C LYS A 338 -9.61 -13.61 -10.67
N GLN A 339 -10.11 -14.43 -9.74
CA GLN A 339 -11.25 -14.08 -8.90
C GLN A 339 -10.94 -12.88 -7.99
N ALA A 340 -9.77 -12.83 -7.36
CA ALA A 340 -9.35 -11.70 -6.54
C ALA A 340 -9.26 -10.40 -7.36
N ARG A 341 -8.72 -10.48 -8.59
CA ARG A 341 -8.68 -9.33 -9.52
C ARG A 341 -10.07 -8.83 -9.87
N LEU A 342 -11.03 -9.73 -10.14
CA LEU A 342 -12.42 -9.36 -10.40
C LEU A 342 -13.09 -8.73 -9.18
N LYS A 343 -12.88 -9.26 -7.97
CA LYS A 343 -13.39 -8.66 -6.71
C LYS A 343 -12.84 -7.26 -6.50
N LEU A 344 -11.54 -7.06 -6.70
CA LEU A 344 -10.90 -5.74 -6.62
C LEU A 344 -11.44 -4.77 -7.68
N GLN A 345 -11.66 -5.23 -8.90
CA GLN A 345 -12.24 -4.40 -9.95
C GLN A 345 -13.66 -3.94 -9.58
N LYS A 346 -14.51 -4.85 -9.10
CA LYS A 346 -15.86 -4.50 -8.62
C LYS A 346 -15.82 -3.53 -7.44
N TYR A 347 -14.90 -3.74 -6.50
CA TYR A 347 -14.71 -2.84 -5.36
C TYR A 347 -14.27 -1.44 -5.80
N LYS A 348 -13.29 -1.33 -6.70
CA LYS A 348 -12.87 -0.05 -7.29
C LYS A 348 -14.00 0.65 -8.04
N GLN A 349 -14.81 -0.11 -8.78
CA GLN A 349 -15.99 0.44 -9.45
C GLN A 349 -17.01 1.02 -8.46
N ARG A 350 -17.25 0.34 -7.32
CA ARG A 350 -18.12 0.86 -6.26
C ARG A 350 -17.59 2.16 -5.66
N ILE A 351 -16.30 2.21 -5.30
CA ILE A 351 -15.68 3.45 -4.79
C ILE A 351 -15.82 4.58 -5.79
N VAL A 352 -15.57 4.32 -7.08
CA VAL A 352 -15.74 5.36 -8.11
C VAL A 352 -17.19 5.82 -8.18
N GLN A 353 -18.16 4.92 -8.10
CA GLN A 353 -19.58 5.27 -8.07
C GLN A 353 -19.92 6.15 -6.85
N GLU A 354 -19.51 5.73 -5.65
CA GLU A 354 -19.70 6.48 -4.40
C GLU A 354 -19.09 7.89 -4.50
N VAL A 355 -17.83 8.00 -4.91
CA VAL A 355 -17.16 9.31 -5.09
C VAL A 355 -17.85 10.17 -6.15
N THR A 356 -18.37 9.56 -7.24
CA THR A 356 -19.13 10.32 -8.23
C THR A 356 -20.48 10.80 -7.71
N GLU A 357 -21.14 10.04 -6.84
CA GLU A 357 -22.38 10.43 -6.18
C GLU A 357 -22.13 11.54 -5.17
N GLU A 358 -21.14 11.40 -4.28
CA GLU A 358 -20.70 12.45 -3.36
C GLU A 358 -20.32 13.74 -4.10
N SER A 359 -19.59 13.64 -5.22
CA SER A 359 -19.23 14.80 -6.04
C SER A 359 -20.45 15.49 -6.66
N ARG A 360 -21.47 14.72 -7.05
CA ARG A 360 -22.74 15.26 -7.57
C ARG A 360 -23.55 15.94 -6.48
N GLU A 361 -23.56 15.38 -5.27
CA GLU A 361 -24.24 15.95 -4.10
C GLU A 361 -23.60 17.28 -3.69
N LEU A 362 -22.26 17.33 -3.59
CA LEU A 362 -21.52 18.56 -3.33
C LEU A 362 -21.78 19.62 -4.41
N LEU A 363 -21.86 19.21 -5.68
CA LEU A 363 -22.21 20.14 -6.77
C LEU A 363 -23.65 20.66 -6.61
N ARG A 364 -24.61 19.82 -6.23
CA ARG A 364 -25.99 20.23 -5.99
C ARG A 364 -26.07 21.23 -4.83
N GLN A 365 -25.41 20.93 -3.71
CA GLN A 365 -25.36 21.83 -2.55
C GLN A 365 -24.75 23.19 -2.93
N ALA A 366 -23.64 23.19 -3.68
CA ALA A 366 -23.02 24.43 -4.14
C ALA A 366 -23.94 25.26 -5.05
N LEU A 367 -24.77 24.62 -5.88
CA LEU A 367 -25.77 25.30 -6.71
C LEU A 367 -26.92 25.87 -5.85
N GLU A 368 -27.43 25.11 -4.89
CA GLU A 368 -28.48 25.56 -3.96
C GLU A 368 -28.01 26.75 -3.11
N ASP A 369 -26.81 26.66 -2.53
CA ASP A 369 -26.19 27.74 -1.76
C ASP A 369 -26.02 29.00 -2.63
N ALA A 370 -25.57 28.85 -3.87
CA ALA A 370 -25.44 29.95 -4.82
C ALA A 370 -26.80 30.59 -5.16
N GLU A 371 -27.86 29.80 -5.32
CA GLU A 371 -29.22 30.30 -5.51
C GLU A 371 -29.74 31.05 -4.28
N GLU A 372 -29.47 30.56 -3.08
CA GLU A 372 -29.83 31.25 -1.84
C GLU A 372 -29.08 32.56 -1.65
N GLU A 373 -27.78 32.59 -1.94
CA GLU A 373 -27.01 33.82 -1.96
C GLU A 373 -27.58 34.82 -2.96
N LEU A 374 -28.00 34.36 -4.14
CA LEU A 374 -28.62 35.19 -5.16
C LEU A 374 -29.95 35.78 -4.65
N LYS A 375 -30.79 34.97 -3.99
CA LYS A 375 -32.04 35.41 -3.36
C LYS A 375 -31.79 36.48 -2.30
N LYS A 376 -30.85 36.25 -1.38
CA LYS A 376 -30.43 37.23 -0.35
C LYS A 376 -29.94 38.54 -0.98
N LYS A 377 -29.13 38.45 -2.05
CA LYS A 377 -28.67 39.63 -2.81
C LYS A 377 -29.84 40.39 -3.44
N PHE A 378 -30.83 39.69 -4.00
CA PHE A 378 -32.03 40.33 -4.56
C PHE A 378 -32.89 41.02 -3.49
N GLU A 379 -33.06 40.40 -2.32
CA GLU A 379 -33.75 40.99 -1.17
C GLU A 379 -33.06 42.27 -0.71
N LEU A 380 -31.73 42.23 -0.52
CA LEU A 380 -30.94 43.40 -0.18
C LEU A 380 -31.07 44.53 -1.23
N ILE A 381 -31.03 44.18 -2.52
CA ILE A 381 -31.24 45.17 -3.60
C ILE A 381 -32.63 45.80 -3.50
N ARG A 382 -33.68 45.03 -3.17
CA ARG A 382 -35.03 45.56 -2.96
C ARG A 382 -35.09 46.51 -1.78
N GLU A 383 -34.44 46.18 -0.67
CA GLU A 383 -34.34 47.05 0.52
C GLU A 383 -33.63 48.36 0.19
N ILE A 384 -32.47 48.30 -0.48
CA ILE A 384 -31.72 49.49 -0.91
C ILE A 384 -32.58 50.37 -1.82
N ARG A 385 -33.24 49.78 -2.82
CA ARG A 385 -34.14 50.53 -3.73
C ARG A 385 -35.32 51.16 -2.99
N ALA A 386 -35.89 50.48 -1.99
CA ALA A 386 -36.95 51.03 -1.16
C ALA A 386 -36.43 52.24 -0.36
N MET A 387 -35.24 52.14 0.23
CA MET A 387 -34.59 53.25 0.94
C MET A 387 -34.26 54.42 0.01
N GLU A 388 -33.74 54.15 -1.18
CA GLU A 388 -33.45 55.16 -2.21
C GLU A 388 -34.71 55.84 -2.75
N SER A 389 -35.85 55.14 -2.76
CA SER A 389 -37.12 55.72 -3.22
C SER A 389 -37.74 56.74 -2.25
N VAL A 390 -37.26 56.80 -1.00
CA VAL A 390 -37.70 57.79 -0.02
C VAL A 390 -37.08 59.15 -0.37
N PRO A 391 -37.88 60.21 -0.61
CA PRO A 391 -37.35 61.53 -0.91
C PRO A 391 -36.50 62.06 0.26
N ILE A 392 -35.25 62.43 0.00
CA ILE A 392 -34.38 63.04 1.02
C ILE A 392 -34.90 64.45 1.32
N ILE A 393 -35.52 64.64 2.49
CA ILE A 393 -35.99 65.93 2.97
C ILE A 393 -34.78 66.80 3.36
N ARG A 394 -34.50 67.87 2.61
CA ARG A 394 -33.39 68.81 2.83
C ARG A 394 -33.83 70.15 3.44
N HIS A 395 -34.68 70.15 4.47
CA HIS A 395 -34.99 71.37 5.22
C HIS A 395 -34.47 71.31 6.66
N LYS A 396 -33.81 72.36 7.13
CA LYS A 396 -33.44 72.50 8.55
C LYS A 396 -34.71 72.83 9.33
N PHE A 397 -35.03 72.03 10.36
CA PHE A 397 -36.12 72.34 11.28
C PHE A 397 -35.74 73.61 12.06
N VAL A 398 -36.59 74.64 11.99
CA VAL A 398 -36.45 75.85 12.78
C VAL A 398 -37.04 75.55 14.15
N ASP A 399 -36.20 75.58 15.18
CA ASP A 399 -36.66 75.44 16.55
C ASP A 399 -37.26 76.77 17.01
N LEU A 400 -38.57 76.79 17.24
CA LEU A 400 -39.30 77.99 17.64
C LEU A 400 -39.03 78.38 19.10
N THR A 401 -38.38 77.52 19.89
CA THR A 401 -38.02 77.76 21.30
C THR A 401 -36.67 78.46 21.47
N GLU A 402 -35.85 78.53 20.40
CA GLU A 402 -34.58 79.26 20.44
C GLU A 402 -34.79 80.77 20.31
N THR A 403 -34.16 81.55 21.19
CA THR A 403 -34.00 83.01 21.04
C THR A 403 -32.89 83.32 20.05
N ALA A 404 -33.00 84.44 19.32
CA ALA A 404 -32.05 84.83 18.27
C ALA A 404 -30.62 85.15 18.76
N ALA A 405 -30.39 85.19 20.09
CA ALA A 405 -29.11 85.33 20.76
C ALA A 405 -28.33 86.59 20.33
N HIS A 406 -29.03 87.71 20.16
CA HIS A 406 -28.43 89.02 19.84
C HIS A 406 -27.95 89.79 21.09
N GLY A 407 -28.14 89.23 22.30
CA GLY A 407 -27.66 89.81 23.57
C GLY A 407 -28.48 90.98 24.09
N LEU A 408 -29.69 91.18 23.58
CA LEU A 408 -30.62 92.20 24.04
C LEU A 408 -31.49 91.64 25.17
N ASN A 409 -31.64 92.39 26.27
CA ASN A 409 -32.46 91.98 27.43
C ASN A 409 -33.97 91.82 27.12
N CYS A 410 -34.38 92.06 25.88
CA CYS A 410 -35.77 92.02 25.42
C CYS A 410 -36.04 90.87 24.43
N GLU A 411 -35.08 89.96 24.23
CA GLU A 411 -35.31 88.79 23.38
C GLU A 411 -36.26 87.80 24.05
N MET A 412 -37.24 87.36 23.27
CA MET A 412 -38.25 86.39 23.67
C MET A 412 -38.46 85.44 22.50
N SER A 413 -38.56 84.15 22.77
CA SER A 413 -38.79 83.14 21.72
C SER A 413 -40.13 83.39 21.01
N ILE A 414 -40.26 82.94 19.75
CA ILE A 414 -41.52 83.01 19.00
C ILE A 414 -42.63 82.26 19.76
N ALA A 415 -42.30 81.16 20.44
CA ALA A 415 -43.24 80.43 21.29
C ALA A 415 -43.71 81.26 22.49
N GLU A 416 -42.78 81.90 23.20
CA GLU A 416 -43.09 82.77 24.35
C GLU A 416 -43.91 84.01 23.94
N LEU A 417 -43.66 84.58 22.75
CA LEU A 417 -44.48 85.66 22.18
C LEU A 417 -45.93 85.21 21.96
N HIS A 418 -46.13 84.02 21.41
CA HIS A 418 -47.47 83.49 21.19
C HIS A 418 -48.22 83.25 22.50
N GLU A 419 -47.56 82.76 23.54
CA GLU A 419 -48.18 82.61 24.86
C GLU A 419 -48.60 83.96 25.46
N ARG A 420 -47.72 84.97 25.42
CA ARG A 420 -48.06 86.32 25.92
C ARG A 420 -49.21 86.95 25.14
N LEU A 421 -49.23 86.82 23.82
CA LEU A 421 -50.33 87.31 22.98
C LEU A 421 -51.64 86.57 23.27
N SER A 422 -51.58 85.28 23.58
CA SER A 422 -52.76 84.49 23.95
C SER A 422 -53.35 84.97 25.29
N LEU A 423 -52.49 85.20 26.29
CA LEU A 423 -52.91 85.77 27.58
C LEU A 423 -53.52 87.16 27.43
N LEU A 424 -52.96 88.01 26.56
CA LEU A 424 -53.53 89.33 26.28
C LEU A 424 -54.90 89.25 25.63
N LYS A 425 -55.08 88.36 24.64
CA LYS A 425 -56.39 88.13 24.01
C LYS A 425 -57.43 87.59 24.98
N GLU A 426 -57.03 86.72 25.91
CA GLU A 426 -57.90 86.24 26.98
C GLU A 426 -58.31 87.36 27.94
N ALA A 427 -57.38 88.25 28.29
CA ALA A 427 -57.68 89.42 29.12
C ALA A 427 -58.64 90.40 28.41
N GLU A 428 -58.45 90.65 27.12
CA GLU A 428 -59.37 91.46 26.31
C GLU A 428 -60.78 90.84 26.26
N ARG A 429 -60.89 89.53 26.04
CA ARG A 429 -62.20 88.84 26.05
C ARG A 429 -62.90 88.95 27.41
N LYS A 430 -62.17 88.77 28.51
CA LYS A 430 -62.74 88.94 29.87
C LYS A 430 -63.27 90.35 30.08
N ALA A 431 -62.53 91.37 29.65
CA ALA A 431 -62.98 92.76 29.75
C ALA A 431 -64.21 93.06 28.87
N GLU A 432 -64.35 92.40 27.72
CA GLU A 432 -65.57 92.49 26.89
C GLU A 432 -66.78 91.80 27.55
N GLU A 433 -66.58 90.65 28.20
CA GLU A 433 -67.62 89.93 28.93
C GLU A 433 -68.11 90.73 30.14
N GLU A 434 -67.22 91.30 30.95
CA GLU A 434 -67.58 92.18 32.07
C GLU A 434 -68.43 93.38 31.63
N LYS A 435 -68.10 93.99 30.48
CA LYS A 435 -68.92 95.08 29.91
C LYS A 435 -70.29 94.60 29.45
N ARG A 436 -70.40 93.39 28.89
CA ARG A 436 -71.69 92.81 28.49
C ARG A 436 -72.57 92.54 29.72
N ASP A 437 -71.98 92.02 30.78
CA ASP A 437 -72.66 91.73 32.04
C ASP A 437 -73.17 93.03 32.70
N GLN A 438 -72.35 94.08 32.75
CA GLN A 438 -72.78 95.41 33.22
C GLN A 438 -73.98 95.95 32.42
N ILE A 439 -73.96 95.82 31.09
CA ILE A 439 -75.07 96.25 30.24
C ILE A 439 -76.33 95.40 30.51
N LEU A 440 -76.19 94.10 30.76
CA LEU A 440 -77.30 93.23 31.11
C LEU A 440 -77.91 93.59 32.47
N GLU A 441 -77.09 93.81 33.49
CA GLU A 441 -77.53 94.26 34.81
C GLU A 441 -78.24 95.63 34.73
N GLU A 442 -77.70 96.58 33.96
CA GLU A 442 -78.37 97.86 33.71
C GLU A 442 -79.71 97.70 32.96
N LYS A 443 -79.81 96.76 32.02
CA LYS A 443 -81.06 96.47 31.33
C LYS A 443 -82.09 95.84 32.27
N GLN A 444 -81.67 94.90 33.12
CA GLN A 444 -82.53 94.25 34.10
C GLN A 444 -83.03 95.25 35.15
N THR A 445 -82.16 96.11 35.68
CA THR A 445 -82.56 97.18 36.62
C THR A 445 -83.51 98.19 35.97
N LYS A 446 -83.27 98.60 34.71
CA LYS A 446 -84.21 99.45 33.96
C LYS A 446 -85.55 98.75 33.71
N GLN A 447 -85.56 97.45 33.42
CA GLN A 447 -86.79 96.66 33.28
C GLN A 447 -87.55 96.56 34.61
N GLN A 448 -86.86 96.32 35.73
CA GLN A 448 -87.47 96.33 37.06
C GLN A 448 -88.10 97.69 37.38
N MET A 449 -87.38 98.79 37.12
CA MET A 449 -87.93 100.15 37.27
C MET A 449 -89.19 100.39 36.40
N LEU A 450 -89.23 99.83 35.19
CA LEU A 450 -90.42 99.91 34.33
C LEU A 450 -91.60 99.08 34.87
N LEU A 451 -91.34 97.91 35.45
CA LEU A 451 -92.36 97.11 36.12
C LEU A 451 -92.90 97.81 37.37
N ASP A 452 -92.02 98.39 38.19
CA ASP A 452 -92.42 99.14 39.40
C ASP A 452 -93.25 100.37 39.04
N THR A 453 -92.87 101.11 37.99
CA THR A 453 -93.66 102.26 37.50
C THR A 453 -95.00 101.82 36.91
N LEU A 454 -95.07 100.68 36.21
CA LEU A 454 -96.33 100.09 35.76
C LEU A 454 -97.22 99.69 36.95
N GLU A 455 -96.66 99.10 38.00
CA GLU A 455 -97.39 98.80 39.24
C GLU A 455 -97.92 100.08 39.89
N GLN A 456 -97.12 101.14 39.99
CA GLN A 456 -97.57 102.44 40.50
C GLN A 456 -98.72 103.04 39.66
N ILE A 457 -98.64 102.94 38.33
CA ILE A 457 -99.71 103.38 37.43
C ILE A 457 -100.97 102.53 37.64
N SER A 458 -100.81 101.21 37.83
CA SER A 458 -101.93 100.30 38.07
C SER A 458 -102.64 100.62 39.40
N LEU A 459 -101.88 100.90 40.46
CA LEU A 459 -102.40 101.37 41.75
C LEU A 459 -103.14 102.70 41.61
N HIS A 460 -102.58 103.65 40.86
CA HIS A 460 -103.22 104.94 40.59
C HIS A 460 -104.51 104.80 39.77
N ARG A 461 -104.55 103.90 38.77
CA ARG A 461 -105.78 103.59 38.01
C ARG A 461 -106.83 102.89 38.87
N ALA A 462 -106.43 101.98 39.75
CA ALA A 462 -107.34 101.33 40.70
C ALA A 462 -107.95 102.35 41.69
N ALA A 463 -107.15 103.30 42.17
CA ALA A 463 -107.62 104.40 43.00
C ALA A 463 -108.58 105.34 42.24
N MET A 464 -108.25 105.70 40.99
CA MET A 464 -109.13 106.48 40.12
C MET A 464 -110.42 105.74 39.74
N GLY A 465 -110.36 104.42 39.55
CA GLY A 465 -111.52 103.55 39.33
C GLY A 465 -112.43 103.50 40.55
N LYS A 466 -111.86 103.40 41.76
CA LYS A 466 -112.61 103.55 43.02
C LYS A 466 -113.25 104.93 43.15
N ALA A 467 -112.57 105.99 42.74
CA ALA A 467 -113.11 107.36 42.73
C ALA A 467 -114.22 107.55 41.68
N ALA A 468 -114.13 106.89 40.52
CA ALA A 468 -115.16 106.92 39.48
C ALA A 468 -116.44 106.14 39.88
N LEU A 469 -116.29 105.01 40.58
CA LEU A 469 -117.42 104.29 41.18
C LEU A 469 -118.16 105.15 42.22
N LEU A 470 -117.43 105.92 43.03
CA LEU A 470 -118.04 106.88 43.97
C LEU A 470 -118.81 108.02 43.25
N LYS A 471 -118.37 108.44 42.06
CA LYS A 471 -119.10 109.41 41.22
C LYS A 471 -120.33 108.82 40.52
N LEU A 472 -120.33 107.53 40.15
CA LEU A 472 -121.48 106.85 39.55
C LEU A 472 -122.62 106.65 40.57
N VAL A 473 -122.30 106.41 41.84
CA VAL A 473 -123.30 106.33 42.90
C VAL A 473 -123.95 107.70 43.17
N GLN A 474 -123.25 108.82 42.94
CA GLN A 474 -123.83 110.16 43.03
C GLN A 474 -124.68 110.60 41.82
N CYS A 475 -124.60 109.91 40.67
CA CYS A 475 -125.38 110.26 39.47
C CYS A 475 -126.72 109.51 39.31
N ILE A 476 -126.99 108.50 40.14
CA ILE A 476 -128.27 107.76 40.09
C ILE A 476 -129.42 108.55 40.77
N ASP A 477 -129.13 109.54 41.61
CA ASP A 477 -130.14 110.29 42.36
C ASP A 477 -130.68 111.57 41.67
N LEU A 478 -130.29 111.90 40.44
CA LEU A 478 -130.69 113.16 39.77
C LEU A 478 -131.27 113.05 38.35
N SER A 479 -131.78 111.88 37.93
CA SER A 479 -132.48 111.71 36.62
C SER A 479 -133.92 111.22 36.74
N SER A 480 -134.65 111.68 37.77
CA SER A 480 -136.11 111.63 37.80
C SER A 480 -136.71 113.02 37.54
N ARG A 481 -136.93 113.28 36.24
CA ARG A 481 -138.05 114.02 35.63
C ARG A 481 -138.13 115.56 35.77
N GLY A 482 -137.83 116.21 34.64
CA GLY A 482 -138.24 117.59 34.32
C GLY A 482 -138.22 117.88 32.81
N TYR A 483 -139.04 117.14 32.05
CA TYR A 483 -139.62 117.37 30.72
C TYR A 483 -138.94 118.29 29.67
N ASN A 484 -138.88 117.76 28.45
CA ASN A 484 -139.12 118.54 27.23
C ASN A 484 -140.21 117.85 26.40
N SER A 485 -141.22 118.61 25.99
CA SER A 485 -142.28 118.22 25.04
C SER A 485 -142.47 119.34 24.02
N GLY A 486 -142.30 119.00 22.75
CA GLY A 486 -142.58 119.79 21.55
C GLY A 486 -142.15 118.97 20.32
N TYR A 487 -143.04 118.14 19.75
CA TYR A 487 -143.88 118.41 18.57
C TYR A 487 -143.06 118.94 17.36
N ALA A 488 -143.19 118.47 16.12
CA ALA A 488 -143.98 117.39 15.54
C ALA A 488 -143.46 117.18 14.10
N LYS A 489 -143.47 115.92 13.65
CA LYS A 489 -144.15 115.53 12.42
C LYS A 489 -145.15 114.44 12.81
N HIS A 490 -146.29 114.88 13.33
CA HIS A 490 -147.60 114.67 12.71
C HIS A 490 -148.66 115.47 13.47
N VAL A 491 -149.31 116.36 12.70
CA VAL A 491 -150.57 117.11 12.88
C VAL A 491 -150.63 118.15 13.98
#